data_AF-A0A944SU38-F1
#
_entry.id   AF-A0A944SU38-F1
#
_cell.length_a   1.000
_cell.length_b   1.000
_cell.length_c   1.000
_cell.angle_alpha   90.00
_cell.angle_beta   90.00
_cell.angle_gamma   90.00
#
_symmetry.space_group_name_H-M   'P 1'
#
loop_
_entity.id
_entity.type
_entity.pdbx_description
1 polymer ?
#
loop_
_entity_poly.entity_id
_entity_poly.type
_entity_poly.pdbx_seq_one_letter_code
_entity_poly.pdbx_strand_id
1 'polypeptide(L)'
;DDDRYLFLEAILSAQQHCYMSYVGASIVDNAPIPPSVLVSDVRDVLRQGFEQVSSDDIWSQVLTEHPLQSFSRRYFDGMSDKLVSYQSAHCPPNEQQAVSNLKNSDWFKSALPEPDAEWRQVSLNQLIQFYRHPGRYLMQQRLGLRLELDEDVLESREPFSLGGLEAWQLRQQVLAQRLNGDTLADITPLIEATGVLPQGVVGDIALDGQTAQVEEFVERVLPVYPEAFLAPIGFDLTLGEFSLLGQLEGVSSTGLFQTRLGKVKGGELLAVWCRHLILNCLRPKGVICESRWITEDADIHLLSVDDPETYLLDLLNHYWTGCQQPLPLLANTSFAYAKAALNSGRANPDNAMWATWLGGQFAIAESEDIYYQQLYNTAPLDDAFKAMALAIYQPIYDHLDGGRL
;
A
#
# COMPACT_ATOMS: atom_id res chain seq x y z
N ASP A 1 -52.18 8.98 28.07
CA ASP A 1 -53.57 8.74 27.61
C ASP A 1 -53.81 9.33 26.23
N ASP A 2 -53.38 10.56 25.96
CA ASP A 2 -53.50 11.21 24.65
C ASP A 2 -52.91 10.40 23.47
N ASP A 3 -51.69 9.86 23.57
CA ASP A 3 -51.10 9.05 22.48
C ASP A 3 -51.86 7.76 22.18
N ARG A 4 -52.42 7.11 23.22
CA ARG A 4 -53.25 5.90 23.05
C ARG A 4 -54.57 6.26 22.38
N TYR A 5 -55.12 7.42 22.75
CA TYR A 5 -56.33 7.96 22.15
C TYR A 5 -56.11 8.34 20.68
N LEU A 6 -54.99 8.99 20.34
CA LEU A 6 -54.61 9.30 18.96
C LEU A 6 -54.43 8.03 18.10
N PHE A 7 -53.83 6.97 18.65
CA PHE A 7 -53.72 5.69 17.95
C PHE A 7 -55.09 5.07 17.68
N LEU A 8 -56.01 5.13 18.64
CA LEU A 8 -57.39 4.69 18.46
C LEU A 8 -58.11 5.53 17.40
N GLU A 9 -57.98 6.86 17.43
CA GLU A 9 -58.56 7.74 16.42
C GLU A 9 -58.00 7.45 15.02
N ALA A 10 -56.71 7.13 14.88
CA ALA A 10 -56.12 6.75 13.60
C ALA A 10 -56.73 5.46 13.04
N ILE A 11 -56.99 4.47 13.90
CA ILE A 11 -57.69 3.23 13.51
C ILE A 11 -59.14 3.52 13.11
N LEU A 12 -59.87 4.31 13.91
CA LEU A 12 -61.28 4.64 13.65
C LEU A 12 -61.46 5.53 12.42
N SER A 13 -60.46 6.33 12.07
CA SER A 13 -60.48 7.23 10.91
C SER A 13 -60.14 6.52 9.59
N ALA A 14 -59.53 5.32 9.65
CA ALA A 14 -59.17 4.55 8.46
C ALA A 14 -60.42 3.97 7.78
N GLN A 15 -60.80 4.50 6.62
CA GLN A 15 -62.02 4.08 5.90
C GLN A 15 -61.83 2.84 5.02
N GLN A 16 -60.63 2.66 4.45
CA GLN A 16 -60.34 1.59 3.48
C GLN A 16 -59.20 0.69 3.94
N HIS A 17 -58.04 1.28 4.26
CA HIS A 17 -56.85 0.55 4.67
C HIS A 17 -56.22 1.22 5.90
N CYS A 18 -55.81 0.39 6.86
CA CYS A 18 -55.00 0.80 7.99
C CYS A 18 -53.61 0.16 7.83
N TYR A 19 -52.57 0.98 7.65
CA TYR A 19 -51.19 0.53 7.49
C TYR A 19 -50.41 0.83 8.76
N MET A 20 -49.76 -0.19 9.33
CA MET A 20 -48.92 -0.08 10.51
C MET A 20 -47.56 -0.70 10.23
N SER A 21 -46.49 0.00 10.59
CA SER A 21 -45.12 -0.48 10.44
C SER A 21 -44.29 -0.19 11.68
N TYR A 22 -43.35 -1.08 11.99
CA TYR A 22 -42.36 -0.90 13.04
C TYR A 22 -41.04 -1.55 12.61
N VAL A 23 -39.93 -1.14 13.23
CA VAL A 23 -38.64 -1.81 13.04
C VAL A 23 -38.65 -3.09 13.86
N GLY A 24 -38.70 -4.25 13.20
CA GLY A 24 -38.82 -5.55 13.85
C GLY A 24 -37.50 -6.24 14.21
N ALA A 25 -36.37 -5.74 13.72
CA ALA A 25 -35.04 -6.28 14.02
C ALA A 25 -33.98 -5.18 14.03
N SER A 26 -32.97 -5.34 14.88
CA SER A 26 -31.79 -4.48 14.92
C SER A 26 -30.91 -4.69 13.68
N ILE A 27 -30.45 -3.59 13.08
CA ILE A 27 -29.56 -3.63 11.90
C ILE A 27 -28.14 -4.10 12.24
N VAL A 28 -27.79 -4.16 13.54
CA VAL A 28 -26.43 -4.49 14.01
C VAL A 28 -26.29 -5.98 14.26
N ASP A 29 -27.23 -6.56 15.02
CA ASP A 29 -27.15 -7.93 15.54
C ASP A 29 -28.37 -8.80 15.18
N ASN A 30 -29.30 -8.26 14.39
CA ASN A 30 -30.54 -8.94 13.98
C ASN A 30 -31.43 -9.39 15.16
N ALA A 31 -31.23 -8.84 16.36
CA ALA A 31 -32.07 -9.13 17.51
C ALA A 31 -33.51 -8.64 17.27
N PRO A 32 -34.53 -9.42 17.65
CA PRO A 32 -35.92 -9.04 17.43
C PRO A 32 -36.29 -7.84 18.31
N ILE A 33 -36.90 -6.84 17.70
CA ILE A 33 -37.41 -5.65 18.39
C ILE A 33 -38.94 -5.81 18.47
N PRO A 34 -39.51 -5.87 19.69
CA PRO A 34 -40.95 -6.00 19.82
C PRO A 34 -41.65 -4.74 19.31
N PRO A 35 -42.85 -4.88 18.72
CA PRO A 35 -43.64 -3.71 18.35
C PRO A 35 -44.07 -2.93 19.59
N SER A 36 -44.53 -1.69 19.37
CA SER A 36 -45.20 -0.90 20.42
C SER A 36 -46.32 -1.70 21.09
N VAL A 37 -46.54 -1.46 22.38
CA VAL A 37 -47.62 -2.11 23.16
C VAL A 37 -48.98 -1.93 22.46
N LEU A 38 -49.23 -0.78 21.82
CA LEU A 38 -50.50 -0.53 21.12
C LEU A 38 -50.69 -1.41 19.87
N VAL A 39 -49.62 -1.70 19.14
CA VAL A 39 -49.64 -2.63 18.01
C VAL A 39 -49.80 -4.07 18.53
N SER A 40 -49.23 -4.38 19.70
CA SER A 40 -49.45 -5.67 20.38
C SER A 40 -50.90 -5.83 20.83
N ASP A 41 -51.53 -4.78 21.36
CA ASP A 41 -52.95 -4.78 21.74
C ASP A 41 -53.85 -5.03 20.50
N VAL A 42 -53.54 -4.40 19.36
CA VAL A 42 -54.25 -4.66 18.08
C VAL A 42 -54.10 -6.11 17.65
N ARG A 43 -52.89 -6.67 17.69
CA ARG A 43 -52.66 -8.10 17.40
C ARG A 43 -53.55 -8.99 18.27
N ASP A 44 -53.63 -8.69 19.56
CA ASP A 44 -54.37 -9.50 20.51
C ASP A 44 -55.90 -9.38 20.29
N VAL A 45 -56.40 -8.19 19.91
CA VAL A 45 -57.79 -7.98 19.46
C VAL A 45 -58.09 -8.76 18.18
N LEU A 46 -57.19 -8.74 17.19
CA LEU A 46 -57.36 -9.51 15.94
C LEU A 46 -57.45 -11.02 16.22
N ARG A 47 -56.63 -11.54 17.15
CA ARG A 47 -56.68 -12.96 17.55
C ARG A 47 -57.98 -13.35 18.26
N GLN A 48 -58.60 -12.43 19.00
CA GLN A 48 -59.86 -12.69 19.71
C GLN A 48 -61.09 -12.50 18.83
N GLY A 49 -61.03 -11.57 17.88
CA GLY A 49 -62.18 -11.13 17.09
C GLY A 49 -62.44 -11.92 15.81
N PHE A 50 -61.53 -12.80 15.39
CA PHE A 50 -61.61 -13.51 14.11
C PHE A 50 -61.33 -15.01 14.27
N GLU A 51 -62.08 -15.84 13.54
CA GLU A 51 -61.87 -17.29 13.48
C GLU A 51 -60.89 -17.66 12.36
N GLN A 52 -60.01 -18.62 12.62
CA GLN A 52 -59.00 -19.06 11.67
C GLN A 52 -59.61 -20.00 10.61
N VAL A 53 -59.37 -19.70 9.32
CA VAL A 53 -59.76 -20.56 8.18
C VAL A 53 -58.62 -21.52 7.77
N SER A 54 -57.38 -21.21 8.15
CA SER A 54 -56.17 -22.01 7.93
C SER A 54 -55.47 -22.35 9.25
N SER A 55 -54.44 -23.20 9.20
CA SER A 55 -53.67 -23.63 10.40
C SER A 55 -52.72 -22.58 10.97
N ASP A 56 -52.55 -21.44 10.31
CA ASP A 56 -51.58 -20.40 10.70
C ASP A 56 -52.25 -19.30 11.52
N ASP A 57 -51.52 -18.78 12.51
CA ASP A 57 -51.95 -17.66 13.37
C ASP A 57 -52.35 -16.43 12.52
N ILE A 58 -53.43 -15.75 12.89
CA ILE A 58 -53.91 -14.57 12.13
C ILE A 58 -52.84 -13.48 12.03
N TRP A 59 -51.99 -13.35 13.05
CA TRP A 59 -50.90 -12.39 13.04
C TRP A 59 -49.86 -12.67 11.95
N SER A 60 -49.49 -13.93 11.70
CA SER A 60 -48.55 -14.28 10.64
C SER A 60 -49.15 -14.05 9.25
N GLN A 61 -50.48 -14.05 9.13
CA GLN A 61 -51.18 -13.77 7.88
C GLN A 61 -51.23 -12.27 7.55
N VAL A 62 -51.19 -11.37 8.55
CA VAL A 62 -51.24 -9.91 8.32
C VAL A 62 -49.87 -9.24 8.42
N LEU A 63 -48.97 -9.78 9.24
CA LEU A 63 -47.60 -9.28 9.36
C LEU A 63 -46.82 -9.59 8.08
N THR A 64 -46.10 -8.59 7.58
CA THR A 64 -45.17 -8.74 6.46
C THR A 64 -43.77 -8.36 6.94
N GLU A 65 -42.86 -9.33 6.95
CA GLU A 65 -41.45 -9.11 7.29
C GLU A 65 -40.66 -8.70 6.05
N HIS A 66 -40.37 -7.40 5.97
CA HIS A 66 -39.61 -6.80 4.88
C HIS A 66 -38.10 -7.08 5.01
N PRO A 67 -37.41 -7.49 3.93
CA PRO A 67 -35.95 -7.54 3.88
C PRO A 67 -35.29 -6.20 4.22
N LEU A 68 -34.11 -6.25 4.85
CA LEU A 68 -33.30 -5.07 5.21
C LEU A 68 -32.91 -4.23 3.99
N GLN A 69 -32.51 -4.88 2.90
CA GLN A 69 -32.02 -4.21 1.70
C GLN A 69 -33.14 -4.04 0.68
N SER A 70 -33.27 -2.83 0.13
CA SER A 70 -34.26 -2.47 -0.89
C SER A 70 -34.06 -3.24 -2.21
N PHE A 71 -32.85 -3.75 -2.45
CA PHE A 71 -32.48 -4.59 -3.59
C PHE A 71 -32.56 -6.10 -3.29
N SER A 72 -33.25 -6.50 -2.22
CA SER A 72 -33.52 -7.91 -1.97
C SER A 72 -34.32 -8.52 -3.13
N ARG A 73 -33.84 -9.64 -3.68
CA ARG A 73 -34.50 -10.36 -4.77
C ARG A 73 -35.95 -10.76 -4.44
N ARG A 74 -36.28 -10.92 -3.15
CA ARG A 74 -37.64 -11.19 -2.65
C ARG A 74 -38.69 -10.16 -3.08
N TYR A 75 -38.27 -8.94 -3.46
CA TYR A 75 -39.18 -7.90 -3.97
C TYR A 75 -39.46 -7.99 -5.48
N PHE A 76 -38.73 -8.84 -6.21
CA PHE A 76 -38.68 -8.85 -7.67
C PHE A 76 -38.90 -10.23 -8.29
N ASP A 77 -38.93 -11.31 -7.50
CA ASP A 77 -39.08 -12.69 -7.99
C ASP A 77 -40.54 -13.12 -8.22
N GLY A 78 -41.52 -12.32 -7.76
CA GLY A 78 -42.94 -12.62 -7.88
C GLY A 78 -43.40 -13.80 -7.03
N MET A 79 -42.58 -14.26 -6.07
CA MET A 79 -42.91 -15.39 -5.19
C MET A 79 -43.85 -15.00 -4.04
N SER A 80 -43.96 -13.72 -3.73
CA SER A 80 -44.84 -13.19 -2.69
C SER A 80 -45.58 -11.94 -3.18
N ASP A 81 -46.91 -11.99 -3.15
CA ASP A 81 -47.75 -10.83 -3.46
C ASP A 81 -47.58 -9.66 -2.48
N LYS A 82 -46.99 -9.93 -1.30
CA LYS A 82 -46.75 -8.93 -0.24
C LYS A 82 -45.42 -8.19 -0.41
N LEU A 83 -44.46 -8.78 -1.13
CA LEU A 83 -43.12 -8.24 -1.29
C LEU A 83 -42.93 -7.83 -2.74
N VAL A 84 -43.29 -6.57 -3.02
CA VAL A 84 -43.18 -5.98 -4.35
C VAL A 84 -42.42 -4.66 -4.25
N SER A 85 -41.53 -4.41 -5.19
CA SER A 85 -40.89 -3.11 -5.39
C SER A 85 -41.23 -2.56 -6.77
N TYR A 86 -41.62 -1.29 -6.81
CA TYR A 86 -41.82 -0.54 -8.05
C TYR A 86 -40.53 0.16 -8.52
N GLN A 87 -39.44 0.08 -7.73
CA GLN A 87 -38.17 0.71 -8.07
C GLN A 87 -37.28 -0.26 -8.87
N SER A 88 -37.40 -0.18 -10.20
CA SER A 88 -36.62 -1.03 -11.12
C SER A 88 -35.10 -0.88 -10.96
N ALA A 89 -34.61 0.29 -10.55
CA ALA A 89 -33.19 0.53 -10.30
C ALA A 89 -32.61 -0.32 -9.16
N HIS A 90 -33.45 -0.83 -8.25
CA HIS A 90 -33.04 -1.71 -7.17
C HIS A 90 -33.14 -3.19 -7.54
N CYS A 91 -33.65 -3.54 -8.73
CA CYS A 91 -33.75 -4.93 -9.13
C CYS A 91 -32.33 -5.51 -9.28
N PRO A 92 -31.92 -6.47 -8.43
CA PRO A 92 -30.59 -7.04 -8.54
C PRO A 92 -30.46 -7.77 -9.89
N PRO A 93 -29.26 -7.76 -10.51
CA PRO A 93 -29.05 -8.49 -11.76
C PRO A 93 -29.30 -9.99 -11.57
N ASN A 94 -29.66 -10.67 -12.66
CA ASN A 94 -29.78 -12.13 -12.65
C ASN A 94 -28.40 -12.76 -12.36
N GLU A 95 -28.34 -13.92 -11.71
CA GLU A 95 -27.07 -14.57 -11.33
C GLU A 95 -26.11 -14.75 -12.51
N GLN A 96 -26.63 -15.06 -13.69
CA GLN A 96 -25.83 -15.18 -14.92
C GLN A 96 -25.21 -13.83 -15.36
N GLN A 97 -25.90 -12.72 -15.14
CA GLN A 97 -25.41 -11.36 -15.44
C GLN A 97 -24.43 -10.86 -14.37
N ALA A 98 -24.66 -11.19 -13.10
CA ALA A 98 -23.74 -10.87 -12.01
C ALA A 98 -22.38 -11.56 -12.22
N VAL A 99 -22.40 -12.85 -12.58
CA VAL A 99 -21.19 -13.64 -12.87
C VAL A 99 -20.48 -13.16 -14.14
N SER A 100 -21.21 -12.72 -15.18
CA SER A 100 -20.57 -12.17 -16.39
C SER A 100 -19.88 -10.83 -16.12
N ASN A 101 -20.45 -9.98 -15.26
CA ASN A 101 -19.87 -8.68 -14.93
C ASN A 101 -18.62 -8.81 -14.04
N LEU A 102 -18.61 -9.77 -13.10
CA LEU A 102 -17.45 -10.07 -12.26
C LEU A 102 -16.31 -10.78 -13.04
N LYS A 103 -16.60 -11.48 -14.14
CA LYS A 103 -15.57 -12.10 -14.99
C LYS A 103 -14.90 -11.12 -15.96
N ASN A 104 -15.48 -9.93 -16.14
CA ASN A 104 -14.92 -8.88 -17.01
C ASN A 104 -14.02 -7.88 -16.26
N SER A 105 -13.80 -8.07 -14.96
CA SER A 105 -13.02 -7.15 -14.12
C SER A 105 -11.54 -7.52 -13.96
N ASP A 106 -11.02 -8.49 -14.71
CA ASP A 106 -9.58 -8.77 -14.75
C ASP A 106 -8.88 -7.69 -15.60
N TRP A 107 -8.64 -6.54 -14.97
CA TRP A 107 -7.78 -5.51 -15.54
C TRP A 107 -6.44 -6.17 -15.94
N PHE A 108 -5.88 -5.81 -17.11
CA PHE A 108 -4.62 -6.35 -17.66
C PHE A 108 -4.68 -7.81 -18.11
N LYS A 109 -5.87 -8.36 -18.40
CA LYS A 109 -6.00 -9.64 -19.11
C LYS A 109 -5.22 -9.66 -20.44
N SER A 110 -5.11 -8.51 -21.09
CA SER A 110 -4.17 -8.25 -22.18
C SER A 110 -3.30 -7.06 -21.82
N ALA A 111 -2.03 -7.09 -22.23
CA ALA A 111 -1.12 -5.96 -22.10
C ALA A 111 -1.70 -4.71 -22.78
N LEU A 112 -1.40 -3.54 -22.22
CA LEU A 112 -1.64 -2.27 -22.90
C LEU A 112 -0.83 -2.20 -24.20
N PRO A 113 -1.25 -1.38 -25.17
CA PRO A 113 -0.41 -1.07 -26.33
C PRO A 113 0.97 -0.58 -25.90
N GLU A 114 1.96 -0.88 -26.74
CA GLU A 114 3.33 -0.40 -26.53
C GLU A 114 3.36 1.12 -26.32
N PRO A 115 4.19 1.61 -25.40
CA PRO A 115 4.45 3.04 -25.28
C PRO A 115 5.04 3.64 -26.56
N ASP A 116 4.89 4.95 -26.71
CA ASP A 116 5.54 5.70 -27.79
C ASP A 116 7.08 5.61 -27.68
N ALA A 117 7.78 5.83 -28.79
CA ALA A 117 9.24 5.72 -28.85
C ALA A 117 9.98 6.61 -27.82
N GLU A 118 9.38 7.73 -27.42
CA GLU A 118 9.92 8.64 -26.40
C GLU A 118 10.11 7.97 -25.03
N TRP A 119 9.33 6.93 -24.72
CA TRP A 119 9.47 6.16 -23.48
C TRP A 119 10.75 5.31 -23.44
N ARG A 120 11.47 5.20 -24.56
CA ARG A 120 12.81 4.62 -24.59
C ARG A 120 13.90 5.61 -24.15
N GLN A 121 13.57 6.91 -24.02
CA GLN A 121 14.42 7.90 -23.36
C GLN A 121 14.11 7.92 -21.87
N VAL A 122 14.92 7.18 -21.11
CA VAL A 122 14.70 6.95 -19.69
C VAL A 122 15.74 7.72 -18.89
N SER A 123 15.30 8.53 -17.92
CA SER A 123 16.23 9.08 -16.92
C SER A 123 16.49 8.06 -15.82
N LEU A 124 17.67 8.12 -15.20
CA LEU A 124 17.99 7.30 -14.02
C LEU A 124 16.94 7.42 -12.91
N ASN A 125 16.44 8.64 -12.67
CA ASN A 125 15.41 8.86 -11.66
C ASN A 125 14.09 8.15 -12.01
N GLN A 126 13.69 8.13 -13.28
CA GLN A 126 12.51 7.38 -13.72
C GLN A 126 12.70 5.87 -13.54
N LEU A 127 13.87 5.34 -13.88
CA LEU A 127 14.19 3.92 -13.71
C LEU A 127 14.14 3.52 -12.23
N ILE A 128 14.77 4.32 -11.36
CA ILE A 128 14.74 4.11 -9.90
C ILE A 128 13.31 4.21 -9.37
N GLN A 129 12.53 5.19 -9.82
CA GLN A 129 11.14 5.37 -9.40
C GLN A 129 10.27 4.18 -9.80
N PHE A 130 10.48 3.63 -11.00
CA PHE A 130 9.81 2.41 -11.45
C PHE A 130 10.13 1.24 -10.53
N TYR A 131 11.40 0.96 -10.26
CA TYR A 131 11.81 -0.19 -9.43
C TYR A 131 11.44 -0.06 -7.95
N ARG A 132 11.22 1.16 -7.45
CA ARG A 132 10.70 1.36 -6.10
C ARG A 132 9.25 0.91 -5.95
N HIS A 133 8.43 1.00 -7.00
CA HIS A 133 7.03 0.56 -7.01
C HIS A 133 6.48 0.44 -8.45
N PRO A 134 6.67 -0.70 -9.14
CA PRO A 134 6.33 -0.85 -10.55
C PRO A 134 4.83 -0.67 -10.82
N GLY A 135 3.98 -1.19 -9.94
CA GLY A 135 2.53 -1.08 -10.05
C GLY A 135 2.04 0.37 -9.97
N ARG A 136 2.54 1.13 -8.98
CA ARG A 136 2.27 2.56 -8.85
C ARG A 136 2.81 3.34 -10.04
N TYR A 137 4.00 3.00 -10.53
CA TYR A 137 4.56 3.66 -11.71
C TYR A 137 3.67 3.47 -12.94
N LEU A 138 3.22 2.24 -13.22
CA LEU A 138 2.29 1.93 -14.31
C LEU A 138 1.00 2.75 -14.17
N MET A 139 0.38 2.75 -12.99
CA MET A 139 -0.86 3.50 -12.75
C MET A 139 -0.68 5.01 -12.90
N GLN A 140 0.36 5.58 -12.31
CA GLN A 140 0.55 7.03 -12.32
C GLN A 140 1.04 7.55 -13.68
N GLN A 141 2.01 6.87 -14.29
CA GLN A 141 2.70 7.36 -15.48
C GLN A 141 2.04 6.92 -16.78
N ARG A 142 1.55 5.67 -16.87
CA ARG A 142 0.90 5.16 -18.09
C ARG A 142 -0.60 5.38 -18.11
N LEU A 143 -1.27 5.18 -16.97
CA LEU A 143 -2.73 5.31 -16.88
C LEU A 143 -3.18 6.71 -16.42
N GLY A 144 -2.27 7.55 -15.92
CA GLY A 144 -2.62 8.86 -15.37
C GLY A 144 -3.43 8.79 -14.07
N LEU A 145 -3.46 7.64 -13.41
CA LEU A 145 -4.23 7.39 -12.19
C LEU A 145 -3.36 7.65 -10.97
N ARG A 146 -3.70 8.71 -10.22
CA ARG A 146 -3.16 8.97 -8.89
C ARG A 146 -4.22 8.62 -7.88
N LEU A 147 -3.95 7.57 -7.11
CA LEU A 147 -4.75 7.22 -5.96
C LEU A 147 -4.31 8.14 -4.83
N GLU A 148 -4.99 9.28 -4.70
CA GLU A 148 -4.80 10.19 -3.57
C GLU A 148 -5.52 9.58 -2.37
N LEU A 149 -4.77 9.36 -1.30
CA LEU A 149 -5.35 9.20 0.03
C LEU A 149 -5.40 10.59 0.67
N ASP A 150 -6.42 10.79 1.49
CA ASP A 150 -6.83 12.01 2.18
C ASP A 150 -5.75 13.07 2.41
N GLU A 151 -6.15 14.34 2.30
CA GLU A 151 -5.35 15.48 2.74
C GLU A 151 -4.87 15.25 4.19
N ASP A 152 -3.56 15.43 4.44
CA ASP A 152 -3.02 15.41 5.80
C ASP A 152 -3.85 16.39 6.65
N VAL A 153 -4.67 15.84 7.55
CA VAL A 153 -5.48 16.65 8.45
C VAL A 153 -4.51 17.38 9.37
N LEU A 154 -4.51 18.71 9.31
CA LEU A 154 -3.73 19.51 10.23
C LEU A 154 -4.14 19.17 11.67
N GLU A 155 -3.16 18.73 12.46
CA GLU A 155 -3.38 18.45 13.87
C GLU A 155 -3.90 19.72 14.56
N SER A 156 -5.00 19.57 15.31
CA SER A 156 -5.63 20.69 16.03
C SER A 156 -4.92 21.04 17.33
N ARG A 157 -3.74 20.47 17.57
CA ARG A 157 -2.99 20.56 18.82
C ARG A 157 -1.49 20.53 18.55
N GLU A 158 -0.73 21.05 19.51
CA GLU A 158 0.73 20.94 19.51
C GLU A 158 1.21 19.48 19.70
N PRO A 159 2.43 19.14 19.23
CA PRO A 159 2.98 17.79 19.39
C PRO A 159 3.30 17.50 20.85
N PHE A 160 2.73 16.40 21.39
CA PHE A 160 3.11 15.85 22.70
C PHE A 160 4.15 14.73 22.60
N SER A 161 4.39 14.24 21.39
CA SER A 161 5.35 13.20 21.04
C SER A 161 5.75 13.35 19.58
N LEU A 162 6.96 12.94 19.22
CA LEU A 162 7.37 12.82 17.82
C LEU A 162 6.66 11.62 17.16
N GLY A 163 5.91 11.88 16.09
CA GLY A 163 5.35 10.84 15.24
C GLY A 163 6.44 10.03 14.53
N GLY A 164 6.08 8.85 14.00
CA GLY A 164 7.05 7.97 13.33
C GLY A 164 7.73 8.61 12.11
N LEU A 165 6.97 9.34 11.29
CA LEU A 165 7.50 10.03 10.11
C LEU A 165 8.37 11.23 10.49
N GLU A 166 7.90 12.06 11.43
CA GLU A 166 8.63 13.23 11.95
C GLU A 166 9.95 12.81 12.59
N ALA A 167 9.94 11.76 13.43
CA ALA A 167 11.14 11.20 14.02
C ALA A 167 12.12 10.71 12.95
N TRP A 168 11.62 10.05 11.89
CA TRP A 168 12.46 9.61 10.77
C TRP A 168 13.08 10.79 10.01
N GLN A 169 12.29 11.82 9.69
CA GLN A 169 12.77 13.04 9.02
C GLN A 169 13.83 13.76 9.85
N LEU A 170 13.59 13.91 11.16
CA LEU A 170 14.54 14.47 12.11
C LEU A 170 15.86 13.70 12.11
N ARG A 171 15.81 12.36 12.17
CA ARG A 171 17.01 11.51 12.10
C ARG A 171 17.77 11.69 10.78
N GLN A 172 17.10 11.80 9.64
CA GLN A 172 17.78 12.06 8.35
C GLN A 172 18.46 13.45 8.34
N GLN A 173 17.79 14.47 8.88
CA GLN A 173 18.34 15.82 8.95
C GLN A 173 19.58 15.88 9.85
N VAL A 174 19.50 15.30 11.06
CA VAL A 174 20.66 15.23 11.97
C VAL A 174 21.80 14.45 11.33
N LEU A 175 21.52 13.30 10.71
CA LEU A 175 22.54 12.51 10.03
C LEU A 175 23.27 13.32 8.94
N ALA A 176 22.53 14.02 8.09
CA ALA A 176 23.13 14.81 7.02
C ALA A 176 24.09 15.89 7.56
N GLN A 177 23.70 16.60 8.62
CA GLN A 177 24.55 17.62 9.24
C GLN A 177 25.75 17.01 9.96
N ARG A 178 25.58 15.88 10.66
CA ARG A 178 26.68 15.17 11.31
C ARG A 178 27.72 14.68 10.30
N LEU A 179 27.29 14.19 9.13
CA LEU A 179 28.19 13.80 8.04
C LEU A 179 28.88 14.99 7.34
N ASN A 180 28.30 16.19 7.45
CA ASN A 180 28.95 17.44 7.01
C ASN A 180 29.94 18.01 8.04
N GLY A 181 30.04 17.40 9.23
CA GLY A 181 30.96 17.80 10.28
C GLY A 181 30.38 18.74 11.35
N ASP A 182 29.09 19.11 11.26
CA ASP A 182 28.42 19.93 12.28
C ASP A 182 28.28 19.16 13.60
N THR A 183 28.34 19.85 14.73
CA THR A 183 28.10 19.23 16.05
C THR A 183 26.62 19.27 16.41
N LEU A 184 26.18 18.40 17.32
CA LEU A 184 24.79 18.46 17.82
C LEU A 184 24.45 19.84 18.41
N ALA A 185 25.42 20.51 19.04
CA ALA A 185 25.23 21.86 19.57
C ALA A 185 24.93 22.91 18.47
N ASP A 186 25.44 22.70 17.26
CA ASP A 186 25.17 23.58 16.11
C ASP A 186 23.78 23.32 15.52
N ILE A 187 23.31 22.07 15.57
CA ILE A 187 22.09 21.60 14.91
C ILE A 187 20.85 21.79 15.80
N THR A 188 20.97 21.58 17.12
CA THR A 188 19.85 21.61 18.07
C THR A 188 19.00 22.89 17.98
N PRO A 189 19.58 24.12 17.96
CA PRO A 189 18.78 25.35 17.87
C PRO A 189 17.92 25.43 16.60
N LEU A 190 18.39 24.86 15.48
CA LEU A 190 17.64 24.83 14.24
C LEU A 190 16.44 23.89 14.34
N ILE A 191 16.63 22.72 14.97
CA ILE A 191 15.56 21.73 15.18
C ILE A 191 14.49 22.31 16.10
N GLU A 192 14.87 22.90 17.22
CA GLU A 192 13.95 23.55 18.17
C GLU A 192 13.09 24.61 17.46
N ALA A 193 13.70 25.40 16.57
CA ALA A 193 13.00 26.43 15.80
C ALA A 193 11.97 25.90 14.79
N THR A 194 12.00 24.61 14.43
CA THR A 194 11.00 24.01 13.53
C THR A 194 9.64 23.79 14.19
N GLY A 195 9.58 23.73 15.53
CA GLY A 195 8.37 23.42 16.27
C GLY A 195 7.92 21.95 16.22
N VAL A 196 8.75 21.04 15.67
CA VAL A 196 8.44 19.60 15.57
C VAL A 196 8.55 18.87 16.92
N LEU A 197 9.31 19.42 17.86
CA LEU A 197 9.55 18.81 19.17
C LEU A 197 8.43 19.15 20.16
N PRO A 198 8.08 18.24 21.08
CA PRO A 198 7.25 18.56 22.23
C PRO A 198 7.84 19.68 23.08
N GLN A 199 6.99 20.43 23.80
CA GLN A 199 7.49 21.53 24.62
C GLN A 199 8.25 21.08 25.87
N GLY A 200 9.29 21.85 26.20
CA GLY A 200 10.08 21.70 27.44
C GLY A 200 10.89 20.41 27.49
N VAL A 201 11.10 19.89 28.71
CA VAL A 201 11.98 18.73 28.98
C VAL A 201 11.59 17.47 28.20
N VAL A 202 10.32 17.33 27.84
CA VAL A 202 9.86 16.20 27.01
C VAL A 202 10.43 16.29 25.60
N GLY A 203 10.55 17.50 25.05
CA GLY A 203 11.22 17.77 23.78
C GLY A 203 12.70 17.43 23.84
N ASP A 204 13.38 17.84 24.90
CA ASP A 204 14.81 17.56 25.11
C ASP A 204 15.06 16.04 25.12
N ILE A 205 14.28 15.28 25.91
CA ILE A 205 14.39 13.81 25.98
C ILE A 205 14.09 13.17 24.62
N ALA A 206 13.09 13.69 23.89
CA ALA A 206 12.71 13.16 22.59
C ALA A 206 13.83 13.40 21.56
N LEU A 207 14.44 14.58 21.57
CA LEU A 207 15.58 14.93 20.72
C LEU A 207 16.79 14.05 21.07
N ASP A 208 17.15 13.95 22.35
CA ASP A 208 18.26 13.12 22.83
C ASP A 208 18.11 11.65 22.39
N GLY A 209 16.88 11.12 22.45
CA GLY A 209 16.60 9.77 21.99
C GLY A 209 16.78 9.57 20.47
N GLN A 210 16.51 10.61 19.66
CA GLN A 210 16.77 10.55 18.21
C GLN A 210 18.24 10.76 17.88
N THR A 211 18.91 11.71 18.53
CA THR A 211 20.33 12.00 18.29
C THR A 211 21.21 10.83 18.72
N ALA A 212 20.89 10.14 19.83
CA ALA A 212 21.60 8.93 20.25
C ALA A 212 21.61 7.83 19.16
N GLN A 213 20.46 7.59 18.50
CA GLN A 213 20.38 6.63 17.39
C GLN A 213 21.21 7.08 16.18
N VAL A 214 21.25 8.39 15.92
CA VAL A 214 22.07 8.95 14.83
C VAL A 214 23.55 8.82 15.15
N GLU A 215 23.99 9.14 16.38
CA GLU A 215 25.39 9.01 16.78
C GLU A 215 25.87 7.55 16.70
N GLU A 216 25.08 6.57 17.16
CA GLU A 216 25.42 5.13 17.01
C GLU A 216 25.64 4.77 15.53
N PHE A 217 24.81 5.28 14.64
CA PHE A 217 24.98 5.06 13.21
C PHE A 217 26.18 5.80 12.63
N VAL A 218 26.41 7.05 13.03
CA VAL A 218 27.53 7.89 12.63
C VAL A 218 28.87 7.27 13.07
N GLU A 219 28.96 6.71 14.28
CA GLU A 219 30.13 5.98 14.76
C GLU A 219 30.51 4.79 13.87
N ARG A 220 29.52 4.12 13.28
CA ARG A 220 29.74 3.03 12.31
C ARG A 220 30.11 3.55 10.91
N VAL A 221 29.55 4.67 10.48
CA VAL A 221 29.71 5.20 9.12
C VAL A 221 30.97 6.02 8.94
N LEU A 222 31.30 6.92 9.88
CA LEU A 222 32.44 7.83 9.77
C LEU A 222 33.79 7.16 9.46
N PRO A 223 34.15 5.99 10.06
CA PRO A 223 35.43 5.35 9.79
C PRO A 223 35.63 4.93 8.33
N VAL A 224 34.54 4.79 7.58
CA VAL A 224 34.53 4.35 6.18
C VAL A 224 33.92 5.39 5.24
N TYR A 225 33.55 6.55 5.78
CA TYR A 225 32.99 7.66 5.01
C TYR A 225 34.08 8.28 4.14
N PRO A 226 33.86 8.47 2.83
CA PRO A 226 34.87 9.04 1.95
C PRO A 226 35.31 10.44 2.39
N GLU A 227 36.62 10.71 2.35
CA GLU A 227 37.15 12.05 2.67
C GLU A 227 36.67 13.12 1.69
N ALA A 228 36.47 12.73 0.42
CA ALA A 228 36.02 13.62 -0.63
C ALA A 228 35.16 12.88 -1.65
N PHE A 229 34.08 13.54 -2.07
CA PHE A 229 33.26 13.14 -3.20
C PHE A 229 33.64 13.94 -4.45
N LEU A 230 33.52 13.29 -5.61
CA LEU A 230 33.66 13.91 -6.92
C LEU A 230 32.42 14.76 -7.22
N ALA A 231 32.58 15.71 -8.14
CA ALA A 231 31.44 16.40 -8.74
C ALA A 231 30.52 15.40 -9.47
N PRO A 232 29.19 15.64 -9.52
CA PRO A 232 28.26 14.77 -10.22
C PRO A 232 28.69 14.47 -11.65
N ILE A 233 28.71 13.19 -12.02
CA ILE A 233 29.16 12.73 -13.35
C ILE A 233 27.94 12.59 -14.25
N GLY A 234 27.79 13.51 -15.20
CA GLY A 234 26.75 13.41 -16.23
C GLY A 234 27.01 12.25 -17.20
N PHE A 235 25.97 11.56 -17.63
CA PHE A 235 26.06 10.48 -18.60
C PHE A 235 24.84 10.42 -19.53
N ASP A 236 25.08 9.83 -20.69
CA ASP A 236 24.07 9.43 -21.68
C ASP A 236 24.55 8.11 -22.31
N LEU A 237 23.86 7.03 -21.98
CA LEU A 237 24.20 5.67 -22.39
C LEU A 237 23.17 5.17 -23.40
N THR A 238 23.63 4.63 -24.52
CA THR A 238 22.77 3.93 -25.48
C THR A 238 22.84 2.43 -25.21
N LEU A 239 21.70 1.83 -24.86
CA LEU A 239 21.58 0.43 -24.46
C LEU A 239 20.47 -0.23 -25.28
N GLY A 240 20.84 -0.95 -26.34
CA GLY A 240 19.87 -1.49 -27.31
C GLY A 240 19.08 -0.36 -27.97
N GLU A 241 17.75 -0.36 -27.79
CA GLU A 241 16.86 0.71 -28.29
C GLU A 241 16.67 1.86 -27.29
N PHE A 242 17.24 1.76 -26.09
CA PHE A 242 17.06 2.74 -25.02
C PHE A 242 18.19 3.77 -24.97
N SER A 243 17.85 4.99 -24.58
CA SER A 243 18.81 6.00 -24.12
C SER A 243 18.56 6.23 -22.62
N LEU A 244 19.58 5.94 -21.81
CA LEU A 244 19.56 6.11 -20.37
C LEU A 244 20.45 7.29 -19.99
N LEU A 245 19.85 8.33 -19.41
CA LEU A 245 20.53 9.60 -19.10
C LEU A 245 20.39 10.02 -17.64
N GLY A 246 21.34 10.82 -17.16
CA GLY A 246 21.27 11.38 -15.82
C GLY A 246 22.61 11.87 -15.29
N GLN A 247 22.68 11.99 -13.97
CA GLN A 247 23.89 12.31 -13.23
C GLN A 247 24.12 11.27 -12.14
N LEU A 248 25.36 10.81 -12.03
CA LEU A 248 25.81 9.92 -10.97
C LEU A 248 26.45 10.76 -9.85
N GLU A 249 25.82 10.73 -8.67
CA GLU A 249 26.25 11.42 -7.46
C GLU A 249 26.75 10.43 -6.41
N GLY A 250 27.52 10.91 -5.42
CA GLY A 250 28.03 10.08 -4.33
C GLY A 250 29.24 9.22 -4.72
N VAL A 251 29.94 9.58 -5.80
CA VAL A 251 31.16 8.90 -6.25
C VAL A 251 32.37 9.50 -5.54
N SER A 252 33.26 8.66 -5.02
CA SER A 252 34.58 9.02 -4.49
C SER A 252 35.68 8.21 -5.19
N SER A 253 36.94 8.38 -4.81
CA SER A 253 38.04 7.51 -5.28
C SER A 253 37.84 6.04 -4.90
N THR A 254 37.09 5.76 -3.82
CA THR A 254 36.78 4.41 -3.32
C THR A 254 35.50 3.83 -3.92
N GLY A 255 34.91 4.47 -4.93
CA GLY A 255 33.70 4.01 -5.62
C GLY A 255 32.45 4.81 -5.26
N LEU A 256 31.28 4.23 -5.49
CA LEU A 256 30.01 4.87 -5.11
C LEU A 256 29.70 4.58 -3.65
N PHE A 257 29.41 5.62 -2.87
CA PHE A 257 29.11 5.49 -1.45
C PHE A 257 27.77 6.13 -1.13
N GLN A 258 26.92 5.39 -0.43
CA GLN A 258 25.60 5.87 0.01
C GLN A 258 25.33 5.42 1.45
N THR A 259 24.61 6.25 2.20
CA THR A 259 24.15 5.92 3.55
C THR A 259 22.67 6.24 3.69
N ARG A 260 21.99 5.50 4.57
CA ARG A 260 20.62 5.80 4.96
C ARG A 260 20.34 5.29 6.36
N LEU A 261 19.85 6.16 7.24
CA LEU A 261 19.39 5.70 8.56
C LEU A 261 17.96 5.14 8.44
N GLY A 262 17.89 3.89 8.05
CA GLY A 262 16.68 3.08 8.02
C GLY A 262 17.01 1.67 7.55
N LYS A 263 16.11 0.72 7.78
CA LYS A 263 16.31 -0.67 7.36
C LYS A 263 16.40 -0.82 5.84
N VAL A 264 17.09 -1.88 5.39
CA VAL A 264 17.13 -2.26 3.98
C VAL A 264 15.71 -2.48 3.43
N LYS A 265 15.43 -1.85 2.29
CA LYS A 265 14.21 -2.08 1.49
C LYS A 265 14.60 -2.46 0.07
N GLY A 266 13.83 -3.37 -0.54
CA GLY A 266 14.14 -3.91 -1.86
C GLY A 266 14.22 -2.84 -2.96
N GLY A 267 13.29 -1.89 -2.96
CA GLY A 267 13.30 -0.78 -3.91
C GLY A 267 14.49 0.18 -3.75
N GLU A 268 15.04 0.32 -2.54
CA GLU A 268 16.23 1.13 -2.30
C GLU A 268 17.51 0.39 -2.70
N LEU A 269 17.58 -0.91 -2.44
CA LEU A 269 18.67 -1.74 -2.93
C LEU A 269 18.73 -1.73 -4.47
N LEU A 270 17.59 -1.79 -5.14
CA LEU A 270 17.53 -1.66 -6.61
C LEU A 270 17.98 -0.28 -7.10
N ALA A 271 17.70 0.77 -6.33
CA ALA A 271 18.19 2.11 -6.65
C ALA A 271 19.73 2.19 -6.58
N VAL A 272 20.32 1.57 -5.55
CA VAL A 272 21.78 1.45 -5.41
C VAL A 272 22.35 0.60 -6.55
N TRP A 273 21.71 -0.51 -6.88
CA TRP A 273 22.14 -1.39 -7.98
C TRP A 273 22.15 -0.68 -9.33
N CYS A 274 21.10 0.08 -9.67
CA CYS A 274 21.07 0.87 -10.90
C CYS A 274 22.24 1.86 -10.98
N ARG A 275 22.54 2.55 -9.87
CA ARG A 275 23.68 3.49 -9.79
C ARG A 275 25.02 2.77 -9.89
N HIS A 276 25.15 1.59 -9.27
CA HIS A 276 26.34 0.76 -9.32
C HIS A 276 26.63 0.27 -10.76
N LEU A 277 25.61 -0.18 -11.49
CA LEU A 277 25.77 -0.55 -12.89
C LEU A 277 26.22 0.64 -13.75
N ILE A 278 25.65 1.82 -13.54
CA ILE A 278 26.08 3.04 -14.24
C ILE A 278 27.54 3.38 -13.92
N LEU A 279 27.98 3.27 -12.66
CA LEU A 279 29.38 3.43 -12.30
C LEU A 279 30.28 2.49 -13.12
N ASN A 280 29.88 1.22 -13.23
CA ASN A 280 30.63 0.18 -13.94
C ASN A 280 30.62 0.36 -15.47
N CYS A 281 29.60 1.00 -16.05
CA CYS A 281 29.59 1.43 -17.44
C CYS A 281 30.55 2.63 -17.66
N LEU A 282 30.53 3.62 -16.77
CA LEU A 282 31.30 4.86 -16.94
C LEU A 282 32.80 4.68 -16.69
N ARG A 283 33.18 3.78 -15.78
CA ARG A 283 34.56 3.52 -15.34
C ARG A 283 35.42 4.79 -15.21
N PRO A 284 35.02 5.76 -14.36
CA PRO A 284 35.75 7.01 -14.23
C PRO A 284 37.21 6.78 -13.83
N LYS A 285 38.14 7.55 -14.42
CA LYS A 285 39.58 7.38 -14.14
C LYS A 285 39.87 7.64 -12.66
N GLY A 286 40.57 6.70 -12.01
CA GLY A 286 40.97 6.82 -10.61
C GLY A 286 39.87 6.51 -9.59
N VAL A 287 38.77 5.92 -10.05
CA VAL A 287 37.65 5.46 -9.21
C VAL A 287 37.56 3.94 -9.27
N ILE A 288 37.46 3.30 -8.12
CA ILE A 288 37.16 1.86 -8.03
C ILE A 288 35.70 1.64 -8.44
N CYS A 289 35.41 0.67 -9.30
CA CYS A 289 34.05 0.39 -9.78
C CYS A 289 33.24 -0.47 -8.79
N GLU A 290 33.41 -0.22 -7.50
CA GLU A 290 32.69 -0.88 -6.42
C GLU A 290 31.70 0.09 -5.79
N SER A 291 30.76 -0.42 -5.00
CA SER A 291 29.82 0.44 -4.28
C SER A 291 29.57 -0.04 -2.87
N ARG A 292 29.47 0.90 -1.93
CA ARG A 292 29.16 0.61 -0.54
C ARG A 292 27.91 1.36 -0.11
N TRP A 293 26.94 0.62 0.42
CA TRP A 293 25.69 1.17 0.93
C TRP A 293 25.47 0.75 2.37
N ILE A 294 25.50 1.72 3.28
CA ILE A 294 25.34 1.48 4.71
C ILE A 294 23.93 1.90 5.15
N THR A 295 23.20 0.96 5.73
CA THR A 295 21.86 1.13 6.28
C THR A 295 21.84 0.83 7.75
N GLU A 296 20.74 1.13 8.45
CA GLU A 296 20.60 0.88 9.90
C GLU A 296 20.96 -0.58 10.28
N ASP A 297 20.58 -1.55 9.46
CA ASP A 297 20.70 -2.98 9.72
C ASP A 297 21.62 -3.75 8.75
N ALA A 298 22.26 -3.07 7.79
CA ALA A 298 23.20 -3.71 6.86
C ALA A 298 24.35 -2.80 6.41
N ASP A 299 25.42 -3.42 5.93
CA ASP A 299 26.55 -2.79 5.24
C ASP A 299 26.80 -3.60 3.96
N ILE A 300 26.28 -3.09 2.85
CA ILE A 300 26.20 -3.79 1.56
C ILE A 300 27.34 -3.32 0.67
N HIS A 301 28.18 -4.24 0.22
CA HIS A 301 29.33 -3.97 -0.64
C HIS A 301 29.10 -4.70 -1.96
N LEU A 302 29.02 -3.94 -3.05
CA LEU A 302 28.86 -4.44 -4.41
C LEU A 302 30.22 -4.39 -5.12
N LEU A 303 30.68 -5.56 -5.56
CA LEU A 303 31.90 -5.76 -6.31
C LEU A 303 31.75 -5.29 -7.75
N SER A 304 32.86 -5.07 -8.46
CA SER A 304 32.84 -4.66 -9.86
C SER A 304 32.10 -5.65 -10.77
N VAL A 305 31.40 -5.11 -11.76
CA VAL A 305 30.62 -5.88 -12.74
C VAL A 305 31.34 -5.85 -14.09
N ASP A 306 31.57 -7.02 -14.68
CA ASP A 306 32.29 -7.14 -15.95
C ASP A 306 31.46 -6.67 -17.16
N ASP A 307 30.16 -7.00 -17.19
CA ASP A 307 29.22 -6.71 -18.28
C ASP A 307 27.97 -5.93 -17.78
N PRO A 308 28.14 -4.69 -17.29
CA PRO A 308 27.07 -3.92 -16.66
C PRO A 308 25.97 -3.49 -17.65
N GLU A 309 26.31 -3.31 -18.93
CA GLU A 309 25.37 -2.93 -19.99
C GLU A 309 24.27 -3.98 -20.18
N THR A 310 24.61 -5.27 -20.09
CA THR A 310 23.65 -6.38 -20.20
C THR A 310 22.62 -6.32 -19.07
N TYR A 311 23.08 -6.17 -17.82
CA TYR A 311 22.17 -6.04 -16.68
C TYR A 311 21.30 -4.79 -16.74
N LEU A 312 21.83 -3.65 -17.18
CA LEU A 312 21.02 -2.44 -17.39
C LEU A 312 19.99 -2.63 -18.50
N LEU A 313 20.36 -3.27 -19.60
CA LEU A 313 19.43 -3.56 -20.69
C LEU A 313 18.30 -4.49 -20.22
N ASP A 314 18.61 -5.51 -19.44
CA ASP A 314 17.59 -6.38 -18.84
C ASP A 314 16.65 -5.59 -17.93
N LEU A 315 17.18 -4.69 -17.09
CA LEU A 315 16.35 -3.82 -16.27
C LEU A 315 15.47 -2.87 -17.11
N LEU A 316 15.97 -2.38 -18.24
CA LEU A 316 15.18 -1.54 -19.15
C LEU A 316 14.09 -2.33 -19.90
N ASN A 317 14.35 -3.59 -20.23
CA ASN A 317 13.36 -4.49 -20.83
C ASN A 317 12.22 -4.83 -19.85
N HIS A 318 12.54 -5.05 -18.57
CA HIS A 318 11.51 -5.21 -17.53
C HIS A 318 10.72 -3.92 -17.30
N TYR A 319 11.38 -2.76 -17.32
CA TYR A 319 10.72 -1.45 -17.29
C TYR A 319 9.71 -1.30 -18.44
N TRP A 320 10.13 -1.62 -19.67
CA TRP A 320 9.27 -1.55 -20.85
C TRP A 320 8.05 -2.47 -20.75
N THR A 321 8.25 -3.69 -20.26
CA THR A 321 7.16 -4.64 -19.98
C THR A 321 6.23 -4.12 -18.88
N GLY A 322 6.81 -3.57 -17.81
CA GLY A 322 6.09 -2.98 -16.69
C GLY A 322 5.28 -1.72 -17.04
N CYS A 323 5.56 -1.10 -18.19
CA CYS A 323 4.76 0.01 -18.75
C CYS A 323 3.54 -0.47 -19.56
N GLN A 324 3.43 -1.78 -19.80
CA GLN A 324 2.33 -2.38 -20.55
C GLN A 324 1.42 -3.24 -19.67
N GLN A 325 1.99 -3.86 -18.64
CA GLN A 325 1.26 -4.69 -17.68
C GLN A 325 1.95 -4.66 -16.32
N PRO A 326 1.25 -4.98 -15.21
CA PRO A 326 1.85 -5.05 -13.89
C PRO A 326 2.97 -6.08 -13.90
N LEU A 327 4.18 -5.60 -13.63
CA LEU A 327 5.30 -6.50 -13.41
C LEU A 327 5.05 -7.22 -12.07
N PRO A 328 5.19 -8.56 -11.99
CA PRO A 328 5.03 -9.31 -10.75
C PRO A 328 6.28 -9.12 -9.85
N LEU A 329 6.57 -7.86 -9.54
CA LEU A 329 7.67 -7.38 -8.73
C LEU A 329 7.09 -6.43 -7.68
N LEU A 330 7.16 -6.86 -6.42
CA LEU A 330 6.65 -6.14 -5.26
C LEU A 330 7.85 -5.71 -4.41
N ALA A 331 7.93 -4.42 -4.10
CA ALA A 331 9.14 -3.78 -3.59
C ALA A 331 9.78 -4.51 -2.40
N ASN A 332 9.00 -4.87 -1.38
CA ASN A 332 9.54 -5.54 -0.18
C ASN A 332 9.31 -7.05 -0.22
N THR A 333 8.18 -7.53 -0.76
CA THR A 333 7.84 -8.95 -0.80
C THR A 333 8.77 -9.73 -1.73
N SER A 334 9.10 -9.18 -2.91
CA SER A 334 10.08 -9.81 -3.82
C SER A 334 11.47 -9.84 -3.21
N PHE A 335 11.87 -8.77 -2.52
CA PHE A 335 13.15 -8.74 -1.82
C PHE A 335 13.20 -9.75 -0.67
N ALA A 336 12.15 -9.86 0.14
CA ALA A 336 12.07 -10.81 1.23
C ALA A 336 12.15 -12.26 0.73
N TYR A 337 11.46 -12.57 -0.37
CA TYR A 337 11.55 -13.87 -1.03
C TYR A 337 12.97 -14.15 -1.52
N ALA A 338 13.56 -13.24 -2.31
CA ALA A 338 14.90 -13.42 -2.88
C ALA A 338 15.98 -13.53 -1.80
N LYS A 339 15.93 -12.66 -0.78
CA LYS A 339 16.84 -12.71 0.38
C LYS A 339 16.80 -14.07 1.08
N ALA A 340 15.62 -14.64 1.28
CA ALA A 340 15.47 -15.96 1.90
C ALA A 340 15.88 -17.10 0.96
N ALA A 341 15.65 -16.97 -0.35
CA ALA A 341 15.98 -17.99 -1.35
C ALA A 341 17.48 -18.07 -1.66
N LEU A 342 18.17 -16.92 -1.68
CA LEU A 342 19.56 -16.79 -2.10
C LEU A 342 20.53 -16.94 -0.92
N ASN A 343 20.19 -16.42 0.26
CA ASN A 343 21.02 -16.61 1.43
C ASN A 343 20.97 -18.09 1.87
N SER A 344 22.12 -18.69 2.19
CA SER A 344 22.26 -20.11 2.57
C SER A 344 21.68 -20.49 3.95
N GLY A 345 20.68 -19.72 4.43
CA GLY A 345 20.07 -19.85 5.74
C GLY A 345 18.96 -20.90 5.81
N ARG A 346 18.32 -21.00 6.99
CA ARG A 346 17.16 -21.87 7.23
C ARG A 346 15.82 -21.20 6.93
N ALA A 347 15.84 -19.96 6.44
CA ALA A 347 14.63 -19.22 6.14
C ALA A 347 13.89 -19.90 4.99
N ASN A 348 12.60 -20.15 5.15
CA ASN A 348 11.77 -20.65 4.07
C ASN A 348 11.34 -19.45 3.20
N PRO A 349 11.64 -19.43 1.88
CA PRO A 349 11.33 -18.29 1.02
C PRO A 349 9.85 -17.97 0.91
N ASP A 350 8.98 -18.98 0.80
CA ASP A 350 7.53 -18.78 0.77
C ASP A 350 7.00 -18.14 2.07
N ASN A 351 7.53 -18.57 3.23
CA ASN A 351 7.13 -17.96 4.50
C ASN A 351 7.59 -16.49 4.59
N ALA A 352 8.80 -16.16 4.14
CA ALA A 352 9.30 -14.79 4.15
C ALA A 352 8.48 -13.86 3.24
N MET A 353 8.13 -14.36 2.06
CA MET A 353 7.24 -13.71 1.08
C MET A 353 5.87 -13.42 1.70
N TRP A 354 5.16 -14.45 2.20
CA TRP A 354 3.82 -14.28 2.77
C TRP A 354 3.81 -13.41 4.03
N ALA A 355 4.83 -13.50 4.88
CA ALA A 355 4.95 -12.66 6.06
C ALA A 355 5.11 -11.17 5.71
N THR A 356 5.79 -10.84 4.62
CA THR A 356 5.96 -9.45 4.17
C THR A 356 4.70 -8.93 3.46
N TRP A 357 4.05 -9.79 2.67
CA TRP A 357 2.80 -9.44 1.99
C TRP A 357 1.65 -9.18 2.95
N LEU A 358 1.44 -10.06 3.93
CA LEU A 358 0.34 -9.99 4.90
C LEU A 358 0.67 -9.16 6.15
N GLY A 359 1.94 -8.81 6.35
CA GLY A 359 2.39 -8.11 7.54
C GLY A 359 2.19 -8.91 8.82
N GLY A 360 2.05 -8.20 9.94
CA GLY A 360 1.77 -8.79 11.23
C GLY A 360 1.44 -7.73 12.29
N GLN A 361 1.38 -8.13 13.56
CA GLN A 361 1.02 -7.21 14.66
C GLN A 361 1.92 -5.96 14.75
N PHE A 362 3.16 -6.05 14.28
CA PHE A 362 4.16 -4.98 14.36
C PHE A 362 4.72 -4.56 13.00
N ALA A 363 4.18 -5.08 11.90
CA ALA A 363 4.67 -4.82 10.55
C ALA A 363 3.49 -4.54 9.62
N ILE A 364 3.52 -3.39 8.96
CA ILE A 364 2.51 -3.01 7.97
C ILE A 364 2.60 -3.99 6.80
N ALA A 365 1.44 -4.51 6.40
CA ALA A 365 1.34 -5.44 5.31
C ALA A 365 1.59 -4.71 3.99
N GLU A 366 2.46 -5.24 3.12
CA GLU A 366 2.64 -4.64 1.79
C GLU A 366 1.32 -4.69 0.97
N SER A 367 0.46 -5.68 1.24
CA SER A 367 -0.89 -5.77 0.67
C SER A 367 -1.87 -4.66 1.05
N GLU A 368 -1.55 -3.83 2.06
CA GLU A 368 -2.34 -2.66 2.43
C GLU A 368 -2.07 -1.44 1.52
N ASP A 369 -1.05 -1.50 0.65
CA ASP A 369 -0.81 -0.46 -0.35
C ASP A 369 -1.96 -0.38 -1.36
N ILE A 370 -2.55 0.80 -1.48
CA ILE A 370 -3.72 1.07 -2.34
C ILE A 370 -3.50 0.74 -3.81
N TYR A 371 -2.28 0.89 -4.33
CA TYR A 371 -1.99 0.59 -5.72
C TYR A 371 -2.01 -0.93 -5.90
N TYR A 372 -1.47 -1.70 -4.96
CA TYR A 372 -1.56 -3.15 -5.01
C TYR A 372 -2.99 -3.66 -4.81
N GLN A 373 -3.78 -3.07 -3.90
CA GLN A 373 -5.19 -3.44 -3.72
C GLN A 373 -6.02 -3.17 -4.98
N GLN A 374 -5.72 -2.10 -5.70
CA GLN A 374 -6.42 -1.76 -6.94
C GLN A 374 -5.96 -2.62 -8.13
N LEU A 375 -4.70 -3.04 -8.16
CA LEU A 375 -4.13 -3.87 -9.23
C LEU A 375 -4.46 -5.35 -9.09
N TYR A 376 -4.53 -5.84 -7.85
CA TYR A 376 -4.56 -7.28 -7.57
C TYR A 376 -5.77 -7.64 -6.70
N ASN A 377 -6.76 -8.29 -7.32
CA ASN A 377 -7.91 -8.86 -6.59
C ASN A 377 -7.50 -10.00 -5.65
N THR A 378 -6.40 -10.68 -5.97
CA THR A 378 -5.79 -11.76 -5.17
C THR A 378 -4.28 -11.60 -5.18
N ALA A 379 -3.61 -12.07 -4.12
CA ALA A 379 -2.15 -11.97 -3.99
C ALA A 379 -1.42 -12.51 -5.24
N PRO A 380 -0.59 -11.70 -5.93
CA PRO A 380 0.11 -12.10 -7.16
C PRO A 380 1.41 -12.85 -6.83
N LEU A 381 1.34 -13.83 -5.94
CA LEU A 381 2.49 -14.54 -5.36
C LEU A 381 2.64 -15.96 -5.92
N ASP A 382 2.62 -16.05 -7.25
CA ASP A 382 2.74 -17.30 -8.00
C ASP A 382 4.18 -17.61 -8.42
N ASP A 383 4.38 -18.64 -9.25
CA ASP A 383 5.71 -19.02 -9.73
C ASP A 383 6.32 -17.96 -10.67
N ALA A 384 5.51 -17.18 -11.38
CA ALA A 384 5.99 -16.09 -12.23
C ALA A 384 6.55 -14.95 -11.37
N PHE A 385 5.90 -14.62 -10.26
CA PHE A 385 6.43 -13.71 -9.25
C PHE A 385 7.78 -14.19 -8.68
N LYS A 386 7.88 -15.46 -8.31
CA LYS A 386 9.13 -16.03 -7.74
C LYS A 386 10.28 -15.95 -8.75
N ALA A 387 10.02 -16.31 -10.00
CA ALA A 387 10.99 -16.21 -11.08
C ALA A 387 11.43 -14.76 -11.31
N MET A 388 10.50 -13.81 -11.33
CA MET A 388 10.79 -12.38 -11.47
C MET A 388 11.63 -11.85 -10.30
N ALA A 389 11.31 -12.21 -9.07
CA ALA A 389 12.08 -11.82 -7.90
C ALA A 389 13.54 -12.30 -8.00
N LEU A 390 13.76 -13.56 -8.40
CA LEU A 390 15.13 -14.08 -8.59
C LEU A 390 15.84 -13.44 -9.78
N ALA A 391 15.15 -13.22 -10.90
CA ALA A 391 15.74 -12.55 -12.07
C ALA A 391 16.27 -11.15 -11.72
N ILE A 392 15.59 -10.44 -10.81
CA ILE A 392 15.97 -9.09 -10.38
C ILE A 392 17.07 -9.10 -9.30
N TYR A 393 16.99 -9.99 -8.31
CA TYR A 393 17.89 -9.96 -7.15
C TYR A 393 19.09 -10.92 -7.21
N GLN A 394 19.07 -11.95 -8.07
CA GLN A 394 20.23 -12.83 -8.26
C GLN A 394 21.46 -12.08 -8.77
N PRO A 395 21.36 -11.18 -9.79
CA PRO A 395 22.52 -10.41 -10.23
C PRO A 395 23.14 -9.57 -9.11
N ILE A 396 22.32 -9.01 -8.24
CA ILE A 396 22.79 -8.25 -7.08
C ILE A 396 23.54 -9.19 -6.14
N TYR A 397 22.94 -10.33 -5.80
CA TYR A 397 23.54 -11.34 -4.92
C TYR A 397 24.90 -11.83 -5.42
N ASP A 398 25.02 -12.10 -6.71
CA ASP A 398 26.25 -12.61 -7.33
C ASP A 398 27.42 -11.61 -7.24
N HIS A 399 27.12 -10.33 -7.07
CA HIS A 399 28.09 -9.25 -6.94
C HIS A 399 28.20 -8.69 -5.52
N LEU A 400 27.63 -9.35 -4.50
CA LEU A 400 27.81 -8.97 -3.10
C LEU A 400 29.12 -9.52 -2.54
N ASP A 401 29.90 -8.66 -1.89
CA ASP A 401 30.97 -9.13 -1.02
C ASP A 401 30.37 -9.89 0.19
N GLY A 402 30.85 -11.11 0.43
CA GLY A 402 30.36 -11.98 1.51
C GLY A 402 29.03 -12.72 1.26
N GLY A 403 28.37 -12.52 0.11
CA GLY A 403 27.25 -13.36 -0.36
C GLY A 403 26.01 -13.39 0.55
N ARG A 404 25.62 -12.23 1.12
CA ARG A 404 24.42 -12.09 1.96
C ARG A 404 23.63 -10.83 1.63
N LEU A 405 22.42 -11.01 1.09
CA LEU A 405 21.40 -9.97 0.91
C LEU A 405 20.75 -9.54 2.25
#